data_AF-A0A8H3GJE8-F1
#
_entry.id   AF-A0A8H3GJE8-F1
#
_cell.length_a   1.000
_cell.length_b   1.000
_cell.length_c   1.000
_cell.angle_alpha   90.00
_cell.angle_beta   90.00
_cell.angle_gamma   90.00
#
_symmetry.space_group_name_H-M   'P 1'
#
loop_
_entity.id
_entity.type
_entity.pdbx_description
1 polymer ?
#
loop_
_entity_poly.entity_id
_entity_poly.type
_entity_poly.pdbx_seq_one_letter_code
_entity_poly.pdbx_strand_id
1 'polypeptide(L)'
;MIVENGVYEEEDILEILSSGEIPQRPEDSIPETDAGEVIWDILCKCWSSDPADRPSAANVSQVMHSVHQTSDGVALEPTRPVVGEDTPV
;
A
#
# COMPACT_ATOMS: atom_id res chain seq x y z
N MET A 1 1.25 -3.57 24.03
CA MET A 1 2.47 -2.91 24.55
C MET A 1 2.79 -1.85 23.52
N ILE A 2 2.71 -0.55 23.85
CA ILE A 2 3.06 0.51 22.91
C ILE A 2 4.55 0.77 23.11
N VAL A 3 5.39 0.44 22.13
CA VAL A 3 6.80 0.84 22.14
C VAL A 3 6.98 2.03 21.21
N GLU A 4 7.32 3.17 21.80
CA GLU A 4 7.72 4.37 21.10
C GLU A 4 9.02 4.10 20.31
N ASN A 5 9.10 4.65 19.09
CA ASN A 5 10.33 4.82 18.29
C ASN A 5 10.78 3.71 17.33
N GLY A 6 9.93 2.79 16.89
CA GLY A 6 10.09 2.13 15.56
C GLY A 6 11.41 1.39 15.29
N VAL A 7 12.14 0.99 16.33
CA VAL A 7 13.28 0.07 16.21
C VAL A 7 12.75 -1.31 16.60
N TYR A 8 12.45 -2.14 15.60
CA TYR A 8 12.10 -3.54 15.78
C TYR A 8 13.38 -4.36 15.66
N GLU A 9 13.67 -5.23 16.62
CA GLU A 9 14.70 -6.25 16.41
C GLU A 9 14.18 -7.28 15.39
N GLU A 10 15.06 -8.00 14.68
CA GLU A 10 14.66 -8.96 13.63
C GLU A 10 13.68 -10.03 14.15
N GLU A 11 13.85 -10.41 15.42
CA GLU A 11 13.03 -11.37 16.14
C GLU A 11 11.58 -10.86 16.36
N ASP A 12 11.41 -9.54 16.55
CA ASP A 12 10.11 -8.90 16.76
C ASP A 12 9.30 -8.83 15.45
N ILE A 13 9.97 -8.72 14.30
CA ILE A 13 9.31 -8.59 12.99
C ILE A 13 8.45 -9.82 12.69
N LEU A 14 8.97 -11.02 12.94
CA LEU A 14 8.24 -12.26 12.68
C LEU A 14 7.04 -12.40 13.61
N GLU A 15 7.18 -12.02 14.88
CA GLU A 15 6.08 -12.03 15.84
C GLU A 15 4.96 -11.07 15.41
N ILE A 16 5.31 -9.86 15.01
CA ILE A 16 4.35 -8.83 14.53
C ILE A 16 3.65 -9.28 13.24
N LEU A 17 4.38 -9.84 12.28
CA LEU A 17 3.76 -10.37 11.06
C LEU A 17 2.80 -11.53 11.36
N SER A 18 3.13 -12.35 12.36
CA SER A 18 2.30 -13.48 12.77
C SER A 18 1.06 -13.09 13.57
N SER A 19 1.09 -11.96 14.29
CA SER A 19 -0.05 -11.46 15.06
C SER A 19 -1.16 -10.90 14.16
N GLY A 20 -0.82 -10.54 12.92
CA GLY A 20 -1.74 -9.90 11.99
C GLY A 20 -2.10 -8.46 12.39
N GLU A 21 -1.36 -7.87 13.34
CA GLU A 21 -1.54 -6.49 13.73
C GLU A 21 -1.10 -5.56 12.58
N ILE A 22 -2.00 -4.67 12.19
CA ILE A 22 -1.72 -3.60 11.23
C ILE A 22 -0.99 -2.47 11.98
N PRO A 23 0.04 -1.84 11.40
CA PRO A 23 0.74 -0.73 12.03
C PRO A 23 -0.23 0.42 12.37
N GLN A 24 0.12 1.19 13.40
CA GLN A 24 -0.57 2.45 13.67
C GLN A 24 -0.39 3.41 12.49
N ARG A 25 -1.41 4.23 12.23
CA ARG A 25 -1.37 5.22 11.15
C ARG A 25 -0.27 6.25 11.42
N PRO A 26 0.66 6.48 10.47
CA PRO A 26 1.64 7.55 10.62
C PRO A 26 1.00 8.89 10.25
N GLU A 27 0.29 9.53 11.20
CA GLU A 27 -0.46 10.77 10.97
C GLU A 27 0.40 11.91 10.40
N ASP A 28 1.71 11.95 10.71
CA ASP A 28 2.64 12.93 10.17
C ASP A 28 2.84 12.80 8.65
N SER A 29 2.75 11.59 8.10
CA SER A 29 2.95 11.30 6.67
C SER A 29 1.64 11.04 5.93
N ILE A 30 0.61 10.57 6.64
CA ILE A 30 -0.72 10.25 6.13
C ILE A 30 -1.74 10.93 7.04
N PRO A 31 -1.92 12.26 6.92
CA PRO A 31 -2.82 13.02 7.79
C PRO A 31 -4.29 12.68 7.51
N GLU A 32 -5.19 13.00 8.44
CA GLU A 32 -6.66 12.85 8.30
C GLU A 32 -7.26 13.87 7.31
N THR A 33 -6.85 13.75 6.05
CA THR A 33 -7.40 14.48 4.90
C THR A 33 -8.12 13.49 4.01
N ASP A 34 -9.02 13.95 3.12
CA ASP A 34 -9.70 13.04 2.18
C ASP A 34 -8.72 12.14 1.40
N ALA A 35 -7.59 12.70 0.96
CA ALA A 35 -6.52 11.95 0.31
C ALA A 35 -5.84 10.95 1.26
N GLY A 36 -5.54 11.36 2.49
CA GLY A 36 -4.94 10.50 3.50
C GLY A 36 -5.85 9.36 3.93
N GLU A 37 -7.16 9.58 4.06
CA GLU A 37 -8.14 8.52 4.31
C GLU A 37 -8.13 7.47 3.21
N VAL A 38 -8.12 7.91 1.95
CA VAL A 38 -8.07 7.00 0.80
C VAL A 38 -6.77 6.19 0.77
N ILE A 39 -5.62 6.84 1.03
CA ILE A 39 -4.31 6.16 1.09
C ILE A 39 -4.29 5.16 2.25
N TRP A 40 -4.77 5.55 3.44
CA TRP A 40 -4.76 4.68 4.60
C TRP A 40 -5.67 3.47 4.43
N ASP A 41 -6.88 3.67 3.91
CA ASP A 41 -7.83 2.59 3.65
C ASP A 41 -7.28 1.55 2.66
N ILE A 42 -6.64 1.97 1.56
CA ILE A 42 -6.06 1.02 0.60
C ILE A 42 -4.88 0.24 1.20
N LEU A 43 -4.08 0.84 2.08
CA LEU A 43 -3.00 0.15 2.79
C LEU A 43 -3.55 -0.90 3.76
N CYS A 44 -4.57 -0.56 4.55
CA CYS A 44 -5.25 -1.51 5.44
C CYS A 44 -5.79 -2.73 4.68
N LYS A 45 -6.38 -2.53 3.50
CA LYS A 45 -6.86 -3.63 2.63
C LYS A 45 -5.72 -4.48 2.08
N CYS A 46 -4.61 -3.87 1.65
CA CYS A 46 -3.41 -4.59 1.22
C CYS A 46 -2.84 -5.49 2.32
N TRP A 47 -2.97 -5.08 3.58
CA TRP A 47 -2.51 -5.82 4.76
C TRP A 47 -3.55 -6.76 5.36
N SER A 48 -4.67 -7.02 4.70
CA SER A 48 -5.66 -7.97 5.21
C SER A 48 -5.05 -9.36 5.44
N SER A 49 -5.37 -9.97 6.58
CA SER A 49 -4.98 -11.34 6.90
C SER A 49 -5.61 -12.34 5.93
N ASP A 50 -6.82 -12.06 5.42
CA ASP A 50 -7.45 -12.85 4.36
C ASP A 50 -6.91 -12.40 2.98
N PRO A 51 -6.22 -13.28 2.24
CA PRO A 51 -5.75 -12.97 0.89
C PRO A 51 -6.87 -12.58 -0.08
N ALA A 52 -8.10 -13.06 0.12
CA ALA A 52 -9.24 -12.76 -0.75
C ALA A 52 -9.71 -11.30 -0.62
N ASP A 53 -9.47 -10.67 0.54
CA ASP A 53 -9.82 -9.28 0.78
C ASP A 53 -8.76 -8.30 0.23
N ARG A 54 -7.58 -8.82 -0.16
CA ARG A 54 -6.51 -7.98 -0.69
C ARG A 54 -6.86 -7.49 -2.09
N PRO A 55 -6.71 -6.18 -2.37
CA PRO A 55 -6.97 -5.63 -3.68
C PRO A 55 -5.94 -6.14 -4.69
N SER A 56 -6.34 -6.23 -5.96
CA SER A 56 -5.39 -6.44 -7.03
C SER A 56 -4.49 -5.21 -7.19
N ALA A 57 -3.28 -5.41 -7.72
CA ALA A 57 -2.37 -4.29 -8.04
C ALA A 57 -3.02 -3.27 -8.99
N ALA A 58 -3.90 -3.72 -9.91
CA ALA A 58 -4.67 -2.84 -10.78
C ALA A 58 -5.65 -1.95 -10.00
N ASN A 59 -6.33 -2.49 -8.97
CA ASN A 59 -7.19 -1.69 -8.10
C ASN A 59 -6.39 -0.69 -7.28
N VAL A 60 -5.24 -1.10 -6.72
CA VAL A 60 -4.35 -0.18 -5.97
C VAL A 60 -3.91 0.97 -6.86
N SER A 61 -3.45 0.69 -8.08
CA SER A 61 -3.05 1.71 -9.05
C SER A 61 -4.19 2.68 -9.37
N GLN A 62 -5.40 2.17 -9.59
CA GLN A 62 -6.59 3.01 -9.84
C GLN A 62 -6.88 3.95 -8.66
N VAL A 63 -6.80 3.45 -7.42
CA VAL A 63 -7.00 4.27 -6.21
C VAL A 63 -5.92 5.35 -6.11
N MET A 64 -4.64 5.00 -6.30
CA MET A 64 -3.54 5.96 -6.24
C MET A 64 -3.66 7.06 -7.30
N HIS A 65 -4.14 6.74 -8.49
CA HIS A 65 -4.41 7.74 -9.52
C HIS A 65 -5.51 8.74 -9.13
N SER A 66 -6.50 8.32 -8.34
CA SER A 66 -7.55 9.24 -7.87
C SER A 66 -7.02 10.27 -6.85
N VAL A 67 -5.99 9.91 -6.08
CA VAL A 67 -5.36 10.80 -5.09
C VAL A 67 -4.39 11.81 -5.74
N HIS A 68 -3.66 11.37 -6.78
CA HIS A 68 -2.68 12.18 -7.52
C HIS A 68 -3.30 13.34 -8.34
N GLN A 69 -4.62 13.41 -8.46
CA GLN A 69 -5.30 14.49 -9.20
C GLN A 69 -5.51 15.78 -8.37
N THR A 70 -4.94 15.84 -7.16
CA THR A 70 -4.83 17.08 -6.37
C THR A 70 -3.73 17.98 -6.95
N SER A 71 -4.09 18.69 -8.03
CA SER A 71 -3.47 19.94 -8.50
C SER A 71 -2.00 20.20 -8.15
N ASP A 72 -1.08 19.39 -8.67
CA ASP A 72 0.11 19.89 -9.36
C ASP A 72 0.72 18.76 -10.18
N GLY A 73 0.63 18.91 -11.50
CA GLY A 73 0.81 17.83 -12.46
C GLY A 73 2.26 17.38 -12.62
N VAL A 74 2.47 16.08 -12.51
CA VAL A 74 3.39 15.34 -13.38
C VAL A 74 2.68 14.05 -13.79
N ALA A 75 2.28 13.97 -15.06
CA ALA A 75 1.82 12.72 -15.64
C ALA A 75 2.98 11.71 -15.60
N LEU A 76 2.88 10.68 -14.77
CA LEU A 76 3.68 9.48 -14.98
C LEU A 76 3.08 8.76 -16.18
N GLU A 77 3.65 9.01 -17.35
CA GLU A 77 3.40 8.22 -18.56
C GLU A 77 3.59 6.73 -18.22
N PRO A 78 2.56 5.87 -18.42
CA PRO A 78 2.73 4.45 -18.22
C PRO A 78 3.64 3.91 -19.33
N THR A 79 4.88 3.56 -19.00
CA THR A 79 5.68 2.70 -19.86
C THR A 79 5.01 1.34 -19.94
N ARG A 80 4.26 1.16 -21.03
CA ARG A 80 3.62 -0.08 -21.45
C ARG A 80 4.58 -1.27 -21.24
N PRO A 81 4.19 -2.35 -20.53
CA PRO A 81 4.99 -3.56 -20.53
C PRO A 81 4.96 -4.11 -21.96
N VAL A 82 6.12 -4.19 -22.60
CA VAL A 82 6.26 -4.96 -23.83
C VAL A 82 6.17 -6.44 -23.43
N VAL A 83 4.97 -7.00 -23.51
CA VAL A 83 4.81 -8.44 -23.70
C VAL A 83 5.29 -8.72 -25.13
N GLY A 84 6.49 -9.29 -25.24
CA GLY A 84 6.89 -10.10 -26.39
C GLY A 84 6.74 -11.56 -25.96
N GLU A 85 5.59 -12.16 -26.25
CA GLU A 85 5.34 -13.02 -27.42
C GLU A 85 5.93 -14.42 -27.24
N ASP A 86 5.02 -15.38 -27.09
CA ASP A 86 5.22 -16.82 -27.11
C ASP A 86 6.16 -17.25 -28.25
N THR A 87 7.07 -18.18 -27.95
CA THR A 87 7.54 -19.12 -28.98
C THR A 87 7.21 -20.54 -28.50
N PRO A 88 6.39 -21.30 -29.26
CA PRO A 88 6.03 -22.67 -28.90
C PRO A 88 7.12 -23.67 -29.30
N VAL A 89 7.26 -24.69 -28.44
CA VAL A 89 7.86 -26.04 -28.59
C VAL A 89 9.18 -26.17 -29.36
#